data_AF-A0A3B9ILE2-F1
#
_entry.id   AF-A0A3B9ILE2-F1
#
_cell.length_a   1.000
_cell.length_b   1.000
_cell.length_c   1.000
_cell.angle_alpha   90.00
_cell.angle_beta   90.00
_cell.angle_gamma   90.00
#
_symmetry.space_group_name_H-M   'P 1'
#
loop_
_entity.id
_entity.type
_entity.pdbx_description
1 polymer ?
#
loop_
_entity_poly.entity_id
_entity_poly.type
_entity_poly.pdbx_seq_one_letter_code
_entity_poly.pdbx_strand_id
1 'polypeptide(L)'
;MIPPVAPASAADVVDFPMVELRGTPVERGRTYGAALKSQVLGSVALYTAQLRAMNHDWSAIAAIAREFLPLVEGYDPAYVEEMRGIAEGAGCDLEHILLINARTEILQIGRQRAGIPDEEPDGCTGAVILGSHTAHGRLIHGQNWDWRPECAHTTVVLKIRRDDGPDLLTMTEAGGLARCGLNSAGIAITANYLEC
;
A
#
# COMPACT_ATOMS: atom_id res chain seq x y z
N MET A 1 21.36 -27.44 -15.41
CA MET A 1 21.16 -26.34 -16.38
C MET A 1 19.70 -25.94 -16.24
N ILE A 2 19.44 -24.78 -15.62
CA ILE A 2 18.07 -24.30 -15.35
C ILE A 2 17.55 -23.70 -16.67
N PRO A 3 16.39 -24.12 -17.19
CA PRO A 3 15.86 -23.55 -18.42
C PRO A 3 15.50 -22.07 -18.20
N PRO A 4 15.72 -21.19 -19.20
CA PRO A 4 15.32 -19.80 -19.10
C PRO A 4 13.80 -19.70 -18.98
N VAL A 5 13.34 -18.88 -18.03
CA VAL A 5 11.94 -18.48 -17.93
C VAL A 5 11.62 -17.66 -19.17
N ALA A 6 10.63 -18.10 -19.95
CA ALA A 6 10.16 -17.34 -21.10
C ALA A 6 9.65 -15.95 -20.64
N PRO A 7 9.94 -14.86 -21.37
CA PRO A 7 9.38 -13.56 -21.03
C PRO A 7 7.85 -13.64 -21.07
N ALA A 8 7.21 -13.13 -20.02
CA ALA A 8 5.75 -13.00 -19.98
C ALA A 8 5.29 -12.22 -21.22
N SER A 9 4.23 -12.71 -21.87
CA SER A 9 3.69 -12.04 -23.04
C SER A 9 3.08 -10.69 -22.61
N ALA A 10 3.16 -9.66 -23.47
CA ALA A 10 2.59 -8.35 -23.18
C ALA A 10 1.06 -8.36 -22.94
N ALA A 11 0.39 -9.50 -23.14
CA ALA A 11 -1.05 -9.68 -22.91
C ALA A 11 -1.41 -10.03 -21.44
N ASP A 12 -0.43 -10.29 -20.58
CA ASP A 12 -0.63 -10.63 -19.16
C ASP A 12 -0.25 -9.46 -18.22
N VAL A 13 0.00 -8.26 -18.77
CA VAL A 13 0.32 -7.06 -17.98
C VAL A 13 -0.98 -6.52 -17.39
N VAL A 14 -1.16 -6.70 -16.09
CA VAL A 14 -2.21 -6.02 -15.34
C VAL A 14 -1.83 -4.54 -15.25
N ASP A 15 -2.50 -3.69 -16.03
CA ASP A 15 -2.36 -2.24 -15.90
C ASP A 15 -2.87 -1.80 -14.52
N PHE A 16 -2.03 -1.11 -13.76
CA PHE A 16 -2.45 -0.54 -12.48
C PHE A 16 -3.27 0.73 -12.74
N PRO A 17 -4.51 0.83 -12.21
CA PRO A 17 -5.30 2.03 -12.41
C PRO A 17 -4.60 3.22 -11.73
N MET A 18 -4.57 4.34 -12.45
CA MET A 18 -4.00 5.58 -11.96
C MET A 18 -5.10 6.63 -11.74
N VAL A 19 -5.09 7.27 -10.57
CA VAL A 19 -6.01 8.39 -10.26
C VAL A 19 -5.21 9.61 -9.85
N GLU A 20 -5.57 10.77 -10.43
CA GLU A 20 -5.06 12.07 -9.98
C GLU A 20 -5.98 12.62 -8.88
N LEU A 21 -5.37 13.02 -7.77
CA LEU A 21 -6.05 13.46 -6.56
C LEU A 21 -5.65 14.88 -6.19
N ARG A 22 -6.59 15.69 -5.69
CA ARG A 22 -6.42 17.10 -5.36
C ARG A 22 -7.28 17.47 -4.15
N GLY A 23 -6.99 18.61 -3.53
CA GLY A 23 -7.77 19.17 -2.43
C GLY A 23 -7.28 18.76 -1.04
N THR A 24 -8.11 19.03 -0.04
CA THR A 24 -7.86 18.70 1.36
C THR A 24 -7.74 17.18 1.56
N PRO A 25 -7.13 16.71 2.67
CA PRO A 25 -7.03 15.28 2.97
C PRO A 25 -8.37 14.53 2.84
N VAL A 26 -9.46 15.07 3.40
CA VAL A 26 -10.80 14.46 3.33
C VAL A 26 -11.33 14.40 1.89
N GLU A 27 -11.20 15.49 1.11
CA GLU A 27 -11.69 15.54 -0.27
C GLU A 27 -10.94 14.57 -1.18
N ARG A 28 -9.61 14.52 -1.03
CA ARG A 28 -8.77 13.54 -1.72
C ARG A 28 -9.16 12.12 -1.33
N GLY A 29 -9.33 11.86 -0.03
CA GLY A 29 -9.73 10.55 0.47
C GLY A 29 -11.05 10.10 -0.13
N ARG A 30 -12.09 10.94 -0.09
CA ARG A 30 -13.42 10.64 -0.68
C ARG A 30 -13.32 10.35 -2.17
N THR A 31 -12.57 11.17 -2.90
CA THR A 31 -12.36 10.98 -4.35
C THR A 31 -11.66 9.66 -4.63
N TYR A 32 -10.61 9.34 -3.88
CA TYR A 32 -9.87 8.09 -4.01
C TYR A 32 -10.76 6.89 -3.70
N GLY A 33 -11.41 6.86 -2.54
CA GLY A 33 -12.28 5.76 -2.14
C GLY A 33 -13.42 5.51 -3.14
N ALA A 34 -14.02 6.58 -3.67
CA ALA A 34 -15.09 6.46 -4.66
C ALA A 34 -14.58 5.98 -6.04
N ALA A 35 -13.45 6.53 -6.52
CA ALA A 35 -12.89 6.21 -7.83
C ALA A 35 -12.34 4.79 -7.90
N LEU A 36 -11.78 4.27 -6.80
CA LEU A 36 -11.12 2.97 -6.72
C LEU A 36 -11.84 2.01 -5.76
N LYS A 37 -13.15 2.20 -5.58
CA LYS A 37 -13.98 1.43 -4.63
C LYS A 37 -13.79 -0.08 -4.75
N SER A 38 -13.81 -0.63 -5.96
CA SER A 38 -13.63 -2.07 -6.19
C SER A 38 -12.26 -2.57 -5.70
N GLN A 39 -11.20 -1.81 -5.96
CA GLN A 39 -9.84 -2.17 -5.58
C GLN A 39 -9.67 -2.05 -4.06
N VAL A 40 -10.21 -0.98 -3.45
CA VAL A 40 -10.20 -0.79 -1.98
C VAL A 40 -10.89 -1.97 -1.31
N LEU A 41 -12.12 -2.30 -1.73
CA LEU A 41 -12.85 -3.45 -1.16
C LEU A 41 -12.15 -4.79 -1.44
N GLY A 42 -11.40 -4.90 -2.54
CA GLY A 42 -10.53 -6.03 -2.83
C GLY A 42 -9.41 -6.17 -1.79
N SER A 43 -8.67 -5.10 -1.49
CA SER A 43 -7.65 -5.08 -0.43
C SER A 43 -8.25 -5.44 0.93
N VAL A 44 -9.42 -4.88 1.25
CA VAL A 44 -10.15 -5.19 2.49
C VAL A 44 -10.47 -6.68 2.59
N ALA A 45 -11.03 -7.26 1.53
CA ALA A 45 -11.39 -8.68 1.49
C ALA A 45 -10.16 -9.57 1.66
N LEU A 46 -9.04 -9.22 1.02
CA LEU A 46 -7.79 -9.97 1.07
C LEU A 46 -7.23 -10.05 2.50
N TYR A 47 -7.07 -8.90 3.17
CA TYR A 47 -6.51 -8.90 4.54
C TYR A 47 -7.45 -9.43 5.59
N THR A 48 -8.75 -9.18 5.43
CA THR A 48 -9.75 -9.77 6.33
C THR A 48 -9.77 -11.29 6.20
N ALA A 49 -9.65 -11.83 4.99
CA ALA A 49 -9.59 -13.28 4.78
C ALA A 49 -8.32 -13.90 5.40
N GLN A 50 -7.17 -13.22 5.26
CA GLN A 50 -5.91 -13.67 5.85
C GLN A 50 -5.99 -13.73 7.38
N LEU A 51 -6.51 -12.68 8.03
CA LEU A 51 -6.69 -12.67 9.49
C LEU A 51 -7.75 -13.68 9.96
N ARG A 52 -8.82 -13.90 9.18
CA ARG A 52 -9.80 -14.96 9.48
C ARG A 52 -9.20 -16.36 9.41
N ALA A 53 -8.28 -16.62 8.48
CA ALA A 53 -7.54 -17.87 8.42
C ALA A 53 -6.65 -18.09 9.67
N MET A 54 -6.30 -17.00 10.36
CA MET A 54 -5.62 -17.02 11.67
C MET A 54 -6.58 -16.99 12.86
N ASN A 55 -7.87 -17.30 12.65
CA ASN A 55 -8.94 -17.35 13.66
C ASN A 55 -9.30 -15.99 14.30
N HIS A 56 -9.07 -14.87 13.60
CA HIS A 56 -9.57 -13.56 14.03
C HIS A 56 -10.91 -13.23 13.35
N ASP A 57 -11.94 -12.97 14.14
CA ASP A 57 -13.19 -12.42 13.63
C ASP A 57 -13.07 -10.91 13.35
N TRP A 58 -14.09 -10.33 12.70
CA TRP A 58 -14.06 -8.90 12.38
C TRP A 58 -13.97 -8.02 13.62
N SER A 59 -14.60 -8.41 14.73
CA SER A 59 -14.56 -7.63 15.97
C SER A 59 -13.14 -7.53 16.52
N ALA A 60 -12.40 -8.65 16.51
CA ALA A 60 -11.01 -8.69 16.92
C ALA A 60 -10.12 -7.86 15.98
N ILE A 61 -10.31 -7.99 14.66
CA ILE A 61 -9.55 -7.23 13.65
C ILE A 61 -9.78 -5.72 13.81
N ALA A 62 -11.03 -5.29 13.90
CA ALA A 62 -11.40 -3.90 14.07
C ALA A 62 -10.89 -3.32 15.40
N ALA A 63 -10.88 -4.12 16.47
CA ALA A 63 -10.30 -3.70 17.74
C ALA A 63 -8.80 -3.41 17.61
N ILE A 64 -8.04 -4.32 17.00
CA ILE A 64 -6.59 -4.13 16.77
C ILE A 64 -6.36 -2.90 15.90
N ALA A 65 -7.08 -2.77 14.77
CA ALA A 65 -6.92 -1.64 13.87
C ALA A 65 -7.16 -0.29 14.59
N ARG A 66 -8.13 -0.24 15.49
CA ARG A 66 -8.46 0.97 16.27
C ARG A 66 -7.38 1.35 17.28
N GLU A 67 -6.56 0.40 17.76
CA GLU A 67 -5.41 0.69 18.63
C GLU A 67 -4.38 1.60 17.94
N PHE A 68 -4.29 1.56 16.60
CA PHE A 68 -3.38 2.41 15.82
C PHE A 68 -3.90 3.83 15.61
N LEU A 69 -5.22 4.07 15.71
CA LEU A 69 -5.83 5.37 15.45
C LEU A 69 -5.18 6.52 16.24
N PRO A 70 -5.03 6.45 17.59
CA PRO A 70 -4.39 7.53 18.34
C PRO A 70 -2.90 7.70 18.01
N LEU A 71 -2.21 6.65 17.56
CA LEU A 71 -0.81 6.73 17.16
C LEU A 71 -0.66 7.50 15.84
N VAL A 72 -1.52 7.20 14.86
CA VAL A 72 -1.53 7.91 13.57
C VAL A 72 -1.97 9.35 13.76
N GLU A 73 -3.03 9.60 14.53
CA GLU A 73 -3.53 10.95 14.83
C GLU A 73 -2.49 11.80 15.57
N GLY A 74 -1.74 11.19 16.49
CA GLY A 74 -0.66 11.86 17.21
C GLY A 74 0.56 12.20 16.34
N TYR A 75 0.78 11.47 15.24
CA TYR A 75 1.82 11.77 14.27
C TYR A 75 1.40 12.87 13.30
N ASP A 76 0.28 12.66 12.60
CA ASP A 76 -0.33 13.65 11.70
C ASP A 76 -1.84 13.39 11.57
N PRO A 77 -2.71 14.28 12.09
CA PRO A 77 -4.16 14.11 11.99
C PRO A 77 -4.67 14.11 10.54
N ALA A 78 -3.94 14.73 9.60
CA ALA A 78 -4.31 14.73 8.19
C ALA A 78 -4.39 13.31 7.59
N TYR A 79 -3.59 12.36 8.10
CA TYR A 79 -3.63 10.97 7.65
C TYR A 79 -4.94 10.30 8.04
N VAL A 80 -5.42 10.55 9.26
CA VAL A 80 -6.72 10.03 9.71
C VAL A 80 -7.85 10.63 8.89
N GLU A 81 -7.81 11.94 8.64
CA GLU A 81 -8.81 12.64 7.82
C GLU A 81 -8.88 12.08 6.38
N GLU A 82 -7.72 11.80 5.77
CA GLU A 82 -7.68 11.17 4.46
C GLU A 82 -8.20 9.73 4.48
N MET A 83 -7.79 8.92 5.47
CA MET A 83 -8.29 7.56 5.63
C MET A 83 -9.80 7.50 5.88
N ARG A 84 -10.37 8.44 6.65
CA ARG A 84 -11.82 8.60 6.82
C ARG A 84 -12.50 8.92 5.49
N GLY A 85 -11.92 9.82 4.70
CA GLY A 85 -12.41 10.12 3.36
C GLY A 85 -12.42 8.88 2.45
N ILE A 86 -11.33 8.10 2.45
CA ILE A 86 -11.24 6.85 1.67
C ILE A 86 -12.34 5.88 2.08
N ALA A 87 -12.51 5.68 3.39
CA ALA A 87 -13.54 4.79 3.93
C ALA A 87 -14.95 5.22 3.49
N GLU A 88 -15.26 6.52 3.60
CA GLU A 88 -16.53 7.09 3.16
C GLU A 88 -16.76 6.91 1.65
N GLY A 89 -15.75 7.23 0.82
CA GLY A 89 -15.84 7.09 -0.63
C GLY A 89 -16.00 5.64 -1.10
N ALA A 90 -15.31 4.71 -0.45
CA ALA A 90 -15.40 3.29 -0.74
C ALA A 90 -16.68 2.65 -0.16
N GLY A 91 -17.28 3.28 0.85
CA GLY A 91 -18.44 2.76 1.58
C GLY A 91 -18.08 1.59 2.50
N CYS A 92 -16.99 1.72 3.25
CA CYS A 92 -16.55 0.76 4.26
C CYS A 92 -16.18 1.47 5.57
N ASP A 93 -15.98 0.70 6.65
CA ASP A 93 -15.55 1.26 7.94
C ASP A 93 -14.09 1.78 7.90
N LEU A 94 -13.76 2.76 8.75
CA LEU A 94 -12.41 3.32 8.87
C LEU A 94 -11.39 2.24 9.25
N GLU A 95 -11.78 1.28 10.08
CA GLU A 95 -10.95 0.18 10.55
C GLU A 95 -10.45 -0.69 9.40
N HIS A 96 -11.20 -0.79 8.29
CA HIS A 96 -10.72 -1.46 7.09
C HIS A 96 -9.56 -0.72 6.42
N ILE A 97 -9.59 0.61 6.42
CA ILE A 97 -8.53 1.45 5.84
C ILE A 97 -7.31 1.50 6.77
N LEU A 98 -7.52 1.53 8.09
CA LEU A 98 -6.47 1.35 9.07
C LEU A 98 -5.79 -0.02 8.92
N LEU A 99 -6.57 -1.08 8.69
CA LEU A 99 -6.02 -2.42 8.40
C LEU A 99 -5.06 -2.41 7.21
N ILE A 100 -5.39 -1.70 6.13
CA ILE A 100 -4.53 -1.62 4.94
C ILE A 100 -3.26 -0.82 5.23
N ASN A 101 -3.37 0.31 5.96
CA ASN A 101 -2.22 1.19 6.22
C ASN A 101 -1.28 0.68 7.32
N ALA A 102 -1.78 -0.11 8.27
CA ALA A 102 -1.01 -0.77 9.34
C ALA A 102 -0.94 -2.29 9.15
N ARG A 103 -1.02 -2.75 7.89
CA ARG A 103 -1.15 -4.16 7.54
C ARG A 103 -0.03 -5.01 8.13
N THR A 104 1.22 -4.55 7.99
CA THR A 104 2.40 -5.29 8.46
C THR A 104 2.30 -5.55 9.96
N GLU A 105 1.94 -4.52 10.73
CA GLU A 105 1.80 -4.60 12.18
C GLU A 105 0.60 -5.47 12.59
N ILE A 106 -0.55 -5.30 11.94
CA ILE A 106 -1.78 -6.01 12.29
C ILE A 106 -1.70 -7.49 11.95
N LEU A 107 -1.15 -7.85 10.78
CA LEU A 107 -0.91 -9.25 10.42
C LEU A 107 0.05 -9.90 11.42
N GLN A 108 1.10 -9.18 11.83
CA GLN A 108 2.05 -9.72 12.80
C GLN A 108 1.43 -9.92 14.19
N ILE A 109 0.64 -8.96 14.68
CA ILE A 109 -0.14 -9.12 15.91
C ILE A 109 -1.12 -10.29 15.79
N GLY A 110 -1.76 -10.44 14.64
CA GLY A 110 -2.68 -11.54 14.33
C GLY A 110 -1.99 -12.90 14.44
N ARG A 111 -0.82 -13.06 13.81
CA ARG A 111 0.01 -14.27 13.89
C ARG A 111 0.44 -14.58 15.32
N GLN A 112 0.96 -13.59 16.03
CA GLN A 112 1.39 -13.74 17.42
C GLN A 112 0.25 -14.20 18.34
N ARG A 113 -0.93 -13.59 18.22
CA ARG A 113 -2.12 -13.97 19.01
C ARG A 113 -2.64 -15.38 18.66
N ALA A 114 -2.42 -15.83 17.41
CA ALA A 114 -2.79 -17.17 16.96
C ALA A 114 -1.73 -18.24 17.26
N GLY A 115 -0.53 -17.85 17.73
CA GLY A 115 0.59 -18.77 17.94
C GLY A 115 1.17 -19.35 16.64
N ILE A 116 1.03 -18.62 15.53
CA ILE A 116 1.50 -19.04 14.20
C ILE A 116 2.87 -18.40 13.95
N PRO A 117 3.91 -19.17 13.59
CA PRO A 117 5.22 -18.63 13.23
C PRO A 117 5.14 -17.78 11.95
N ASP A 118 6.06 -16.81 11.81
CA ASP A 118 6.17 -16.03 10.58
C ASP A 118 6.87 -16.87 9.51
N GLU A 119 6.10 -17.40 8.58
CA GLU A 119 6.59 -18.24 7.47
C GLU A 119 6.14 -17.68 6.11
N GLU A 120 5.57 -16.47 6.06
CA GLU A 120 5.14 -15.86 4.80
C GLU A 120 6.33 -15.19 4.12
N PRO A 121 6.80 -15.71 2.97
CA PRO A 121 7.89 -15.07 2.27
C PRO A 121 7.42 -13.73 1.66
N ASP A 122 7.87 -12.61 2.23
CA ASP A 122 7.95 -11.32 1.52
C ASP A 122 9.33 -11.23 0.85
N GLY A 123 9.35 -10.85 -0.43
CA GLY A 123 10.56 -10.59 -1.17
C GLY A 123 10.57 -9.16 -1.69
N CYS A 124 11.67 -8.45 -1.50
CA CYS A 124 11.86 -7.17 -2.17
C CYS A 124 13.29 -7.10 -2.69
N THR A 125 13.47 -6.67 -3.93
CA THR A 125 14.80 -6.38 -4.50
C THR A 125 14.83 -4.96 -5.01
N GLY A 126 15.67 -4.11 -4.41
CA GLY A 126 15.86 -2.71 -4.81
C GLY A 126 17.23 -2.49 -5.44
N ALA A 127 17.32 -1.57 -6.40
CA ALA A 127 18.58 -1.15 -7.01
C ALA A 127 18.61 0.38 -7.16
N VAL A 128 19.74 0.98 -6.80
CA VAL A 128 20.04 2.41 -6.99
C VAL A 128 21.37 2.54 -7.71
N ILE A 129 21.34 3.07 -8.94
CA ILE A 129 22.53 3.32 -9.75
C ILE A 129 22.72 4.84 -9.86
N LEU A 130 23.78 5.34 -9.24
CA LEU A 130 24.11 6.76 -9.24
C LEU A 130 24.39 7.26 -10.65
N GLY A 131 24.08 8.53 -10.92
CA GLY A 131 24.24 9.13 -12.25
C GLY A 131 25.65 8.95 -12.85
N SER A 132 26.70 9.00 -12.02
CA SER A 132 28.10 8.74 -12.40
C SER A 132 28.36 7.35 -12.99
N HIS A 133 27.45 6.40 -12.78
CA HIS A 133 27.53 5.01 -13.25
C HIS A 133 26.46 4.68 -14.30
N THR A 134 25.86 5.69 -14.94
CA THR A 134 24.85 5.51 -16.00
C THR A 134 25.26 6.20 -17.30
N ALA A 135 24.84 5.66 -18.44
CA ALA A 135 25.19 6.18 -19.77
C ALA A 135 24.76 7.64 -20.02
N HIS A 136 23.75 8.13 -19.28
CA HIS A 136 23.17 9.46 -19.46
C HIS A 136 23.36 10.38 -18.25
N GLY A 137 24.18 10.00 -17.26
CA GLY A 137 24.37 10.82 -16.06
C GLY A 137 23.13 10.94 -15.17
N ARG A 138 22.14 10.05 -15.30
CA ARG A 138 20.85 10.12 -14.59
C ARG A 138 20.75 9.01 -13.55
N LEU A 139 20.23 9.32 -12.37
CA LEU A 139 19.91 8.32 -11.35
C LEU A 139 18.93 7.28 -11.92
N ILE A 140 19.20 6.00 -11.70
CA ILE A 140 18.24 4.92 -11.92
C ILE A 140 17.92 4.31 -10.56
N HIS A 141 16.64 4.33 -10.19
CA HIS A 141 16.14 3.74 -8.95
C HIS A 141 14.94 2.88 -9.30
N GLY A 142 15.00 1.59 -8.94
CA GLY A 142 13.92 0.65 -9.18
C GLY A 142 13.82 -0.38 -8.08
N GLN A 143 12.66 -1.02 -7.99
CA GLN A 143 12.40 -2.11 -7.07
C GLN A 143 11.42 -3.11 -7.70
N ASN A 144 11.70 -4.40 -7.51
CA ASN A 144 10.67 -5.44 -7.54
C ASN A 144 10.09 -5.60 -6.14
N TRP A 145 8.75 -5.61 -6.07
CA TRP A 145 8.02 -5.90 -4.85
C TRP A 145 7.30 -7.22 -5.02
N ASP A 146 7.84 -8.25 -4.37
CA ASP A 146 7.41 -9.62 -4.48
C ASP A 146 6.53 -9.93 -3.26
N TRP A 147 5.25 -9.63 -3.41
CA TRP A 147 4.22 -9.95 -2.42
C TRP A 147 3.22 -10.97 -2.99
N ARG A 148 2.07 -11.14 -2.34
CA ARG A 148 1.04 -12.09 -2.76
C ARG A 148 0.51 -11.76 -4.17
N PRO A 149 0.39 -12.73 -5.09
CA PRO A 149 -0.10 -12.50 -6.45
C PRO A 149 -1.47 -11.79 -6.50
N GLU A 150 -2.33 -12.06 -5.53
CA GLU A 150 -3.67 -11.47 -5.45
C GLU A 150 -3.64 -9.95 -5.25
N CYS A 151 -2.56 -9.41 -4.66
CA CYS A 151 -2.38 -7.96 -4.50
C CYS A 151 -2.12 -7.24 -5.83
N ALA A 152 -1.79 -7.95 -6.92
CA ALA A 152 -1.64 -7.35 -8.24
C ALA A 152 -2.94 -6.66 -8.72
N HIS A 153 -4.11 -7.21 -8.35
CA HIS A 153 -5.41 -6.66 -8.73
C HIS A 153 -5.87 -5.50 -7.84
N THR A 154 -5.20 -5.29 -6.71
CA THR A 154 -5.51 -4.22 -5.75
C THR A 154 -4.42 -3.15 -5.73
N THR A 155 -3.37 -3.28 -6.53
CA THR A 155 -2.30 -2.28 -6.65
C THR A 155 -2.75 -1.14 -7.54
N VAL A 156 -2.49 0.10 -7.11
CA VAL A 156 -2.93 1.33 -7.76
C VAL A 156 -1.82 2.38 -7.77
N VAL A 157 -1.92 3.34 -8.68
CA VAL A 157 -1.02 4.50 -8.75
C VAL A 157 -1.79 5.76 -8.41
N LEU A 158 -1.30 6.52 -7.44
CA LEU A 158 -1.89 7.78 -7.01
C LEU A 158 -0.98 8.93 -7.41
N LYS A 159 -1.53 9.87 -8.17
CA LYS A 159 -0.89 11.15 -8.48
C LYS A 159 -1.52 12.23 -7.62
N ILE A 160 -0.91 12.55 -6.50
CA ILE A 160 -1.45 13.49 -5.52
C ILE A 160 -0.85 14.87 -5.76
N ARG A 161 -1.72 15.85 -6.01
CA ARG A 161 -1.34 17.25 -6.14
C ARG A 161 -1.55 17.94 -4.81
N ARG A 162 -0.51 18.60 -4.31
CA ARG A 162 -0.50 19.19 -2.97
C ARG A 162 -0.27 20.70 -3.04
N ASP A 163 -1.03 21.42 -2.24
CA ASP A 163 -0.84 22.86 -2.02
C ASP A 163 0.03 23.14 -0.78
N ASP A 164 0.24 22.12 0.06
CA ASP A 164 0.95 22.14 1.34
C ASP A 164 2.29 21.39 1.32
N GLY A 165 2.74 20.96 0.14
CA GLY A 165 3.95 20.16 -0.03
C GLY A 165 4.22 19.79 -1.49
N PRO A 166 5.24 18.95 -1.76
CA PRO A 166 5.52 18.49 -3.11
C PRO A 166 4.41 17.55 -3.62
N ASP A 167 4.14 17.60 -4.92
CA ASP A 167 3.28 16.62 -5.59
C ASP A 167 3.88 15.23 -5.43
N LEU A 168 3.05 14.20 -5.22
CA LEU A 168 3.48 12.81 -5.04
C LEU A 168 2.97 11.94 -6.19
N LEU A 169 3.81 11.03 -6.66
CA LEU A 169 3.41 9.89 -7.49
C LEU A 169 3.79 8.61 -6.73
N THR A 170 2.81 7.87 -6.24
CA THR A 170 3.03 6.67 -5.43
C THR A 170 2.25 5.48 -5.96
N MET A 171 2.89 4.31 -5.91
CA MET A 171 2.27 3.01 -6.10
C MET A 171 2.05 2.38 -4.72
N THR A 172 0.82 1.95 -4.47
CA THR A 172 0.37 1.38 -3.20
C THR A 172 -0.77 0.40 -3.43
N GLU A 173 -1.17 -0.34 -2.41
CA GLU A 173 -2.44 -1.05 -2.44
C GLU A 173 -3.60 -0.09 -2.22
N ALA A 174 -4.72 -0.35 -2.88
CA ALA A 174 -5.90 0.46 -2.79
C ALA A 174 -6.39 0.57 -1.35
N GLY A 175 -6.55 1.80 -0.86
CA GLY A 175 -6.85 2.12 0.53
C GLY A 175 -5.62 2.58 1.32
N GLY A 176 -4.41 2.25 0.88
CA GLY A 176 -3.17 2.80 1.42
C GLY A 176 -2.95 4.26 0.99
N LEU A 177 -2.36 5.07 1.87
CA LEU A 177 -2.04 6.48 1.59
C LEU A 177 -0.84 6.62 0.64
N ALA A 178 0.21 5.83 0.86
CA ALA A 178 1.41 5.77 0.01
C ALA A 178 2.23 4.51 0.34
N ARG A 179 3.11 4.10 -0.58
CA ARG A 179 4.13 3.08 -0.31
C ARG A 179 5.43 3.40 -1.04
N CYS A 180 5.59 2.96 -2.29
CA CYS A 180 6.74 3.30 -3.12
C CYS A 180 6.39 4.44 -4.06
N GLY A 181 7.35 5.30 -4.39
CA GLY A 181 7.06 6.42 -5.26
C GLY A 181 8.14 7.48 -5.29
N LEU A 182 7.78 8.62 -5.86
CA LEU A 182 8.61 9.80 -5.90
C LEU A 182 7.77 11.07 -5.77
N ASN A 183 8.40 12.19 -5.47
CA ASN A 183 7.74 13.49 -5.41
C ASN A 183 8.36 14.53 -6.36
N SER A 184 7.70 15.67 -6.50
CA SER A 184 8.16 16.77 -7.38
C SER A 184 9.44 17.47 -6.90
N ALA A 185 9.89 17.20 -5.68
CA ALA A 185 11.19 17.66 -5.18
C ALA A 185 12.36 16.74 -5.58
N GLY A 186 12.08 15.64 -6.30
CA GLY A 186 13.09 14.70 -6.77
C GLY A 186 13.50 13.64 -5.73
N ILE A 187 12.70 13.45 -4.67
CA ILE A 187 12.92 12.40 -3.67
C ILE A 187 12.15 11.15 -4.12
N ALA A 188 12.82 10.00 -4.11
CA ALA A 188 12.23 8.70 -4.40
C ALA A 188 12.39 7.75 -3.20
N ILE A 189 11.37 6.94 -2.93
CA ILE A 189 11.33 5.99 -1.82
C ILE A 189 10.91 4.62 -2.36
N THR A 190 11.68 3.60 -1.98
CA THR A 190 11.35 2.18 -2.11
C THR A 190 11.51 1.52 -0.75
N ALA A 191 10.70 0.50 -0.45
CA ALA A 191 10.71 -0.15 0.85
C ALA A 191 10.85 -1.67 0.70
N ASN A 192 11.72 -2.28 1.50
CA ASN A 192 11.91 -3.72 1.56
C ASN A 192 11.45 -4.22 2.93
N TYR A 193 10.72 -5.33 2.95
CA TYR A 193 10.44 -6.03 4.20
C TYR A 193 11.73 -6.62 4.78
N LEU A 194 11.82 -6.66 6.11
CA LEU A 194 12.97 -7.19 6.86
C LEU A 194 12.47 -7.97 8.07
N GLU A 195 13.01 -9.17 8.24
CA GLU A 195 12.84 -10.01 9.43
C GLU A 195 14.14 -10.01 10.24
N CYS A 196 14.04 -10.09 11.57
CA CYS A 196 15.19 -10.12 12.50
C CYS A 196 15.52 -11.54 12.94
#